data_AF-A0A849DSV9-F1
#
_entry.id   AF-A0A849DSV9-F1
#
_cell.length_a   1.000
_cell.length_b   1.000
_cell.length_c   1.000
_cell.angle_alpha   90.00
_cell.angle_beta   90.00
_cell.angle_gamma   90.00
#
_symmetry.space_group_name_H-M   'P 1'
#
loop_
_entity.id
_entity.type
_entity.pdbx_description
1 polymer ?
#
loop_
_entity_poly.entity_id
_entity_poly.type
_entity_poly.pdbx_seq_one_letter_code
_entity_poly.pdbx_strand_id
1 'polypeptide(L)'
;MADGCDSTLTLDRPGPATLVETLTSFVGDHDGAKAVIEYLGRRRVRIALTGSDGVCAEHSAPGTDVARTACAKAGVVVENSWERELFAQMRPSNDLWRALGRRVLSR
;
A
#
# COMPACT_ATOMS: atom_id res chain seq x y z
N MET A 1 15.04 17.94 -2.34
CA MET A 1 15.29 16.49 -2.44
C MET A 1 13.95 15.83 -2.20
N ALA A 2 13.35 15.26 -3.24
CA ALA A 2 12.02 14.65 -3.13
C ALA A 2 12.25 13.17 -2.84
N ASP A 3 12.02 12.77 -1.60
CA ASP A 3 12.03 11.37 -1.18
C ASP A 3 10.83 10.68 -1.84
N GLY A 4 11.04 10.20 -3.07
CA GLY A 4 10.07 9.38 -3.76
C GLY A 4 9.98 8.02 -3.08
N CYS A 5 8.76 7.55 -2.85
CA CYS A 5 8.43 6.21 -2.35
C CYS A 5 9.28 5.10 -3.00
N ASP A 6 10.24 4.55 -2.26
CA ASP A 6 11.10 3.46 -2.72
C ASP A 6 10.26 2.18 -2.89
N SER A 7 10.17 1.68 -4.13
CA SER A 7 9.69 0.32 -4.35
C SER A 7 10.80 -0.64 -4.00
N THR A 8 11.02 -0.85 -2.71
CA THR A 8 11.72 -2.05 -2.28
C THR A 8 10.88 -3.22 -2.79
N LEU A 9 11.41 -3.95 -3.75
CA LEU A 9 11.06 -5.33 -4.01
C LEU A 9 11.16 -6.07 -2.67
N THR A 10 10.08 -6.07 -1.88
CA THR A 10 9.98 -6.89 -0.68
C THR A 10 9.78 -8.33 -1.16
N LEU A 11 10.87 -8.90 -1.67
CA LEU A 11 11.18 -10.31 -1.49
C LEU A 11 11.07 -10.57 0.01
N ASP A 12 9.88 -10.96 0.45
CA ASP A 12 9.66 -11.88 1.56
C ASP A 12 10.62 -11.75 2.76
N ARG A 13 10.71 -10.56 3.37
CA ARG A 13 10.98 -10.44 4.81
C ARG A 13 10.70 -9.05 5.39
N PRO A 14 9.53 -8.81 5.98
CA PRO A 14 9.51 -7.98 7.19
C PRO A 14 10.27 -8.76 8.29
N GLY A 15 11.03 -8.06 9.14
CA GLY A 15 11.38 -8.61 10.46
C GLY A 15 10.11 -9.00 11.24
N PRO A 16 10.21 -9.46 12.50
CA PRO A 16 9.07 -10.03 13.25
C PRO A 16 7.89 -9.07 13.51
N ALA A 17 7.91 -7.83 13.00
CA ALA A 17 6.80 -6.90 13.13
C ALA A 17 5.54 -7.45 12.44
N THR A 18 4.42 -7.38 13.14
CA THR A 18 3.13 -7.81 12.59
C THR A 18 2.69 -6.83 11.49
N LEU A 19 1.90 -7.31 10.52
CA LEU A 19 1.32 -6.46 9.47
C LEU A 19 0.64 -5.22 10.06
N VAL A 20 -0.06 -5.37 11.19
CA VAL A 20 -0.72 -4.25 11.89
C VAL A 20 0.28 -3.19 12.32
N GLU A 21 1.40 -3.57 12.93
CA GLU A 21 2.44 -2.63 13.39
C GLU A 21 3.01 -1.83 12.22
N THR A 22 3.29 -2.50 11.10
CA THR A 22 3.81 -1.82 9.90
C THR A 22 2.80 -0.81 9.35
N LEU A 23 1.51 -1.18 9.28
CA LEU A 23 0.47 -0.27 8.83
C LEU A 23 0.29 0.91 9.81
N THR A 24 0.31 0.66 11.12
CA THR A 24 0.19 1.70 12.15
C THR A 24 1.36 2.68 12.10
N SER A 25 2.59 2.20 11.92
CA SER A 25 3.76 3.08 11.75
C SER A 25 3.60 3.97 10.52
N PHE A 26 3.21 3.40 9.37
CA PHE A 26 2.98 4.19 8.15
C PHE A 26 1.91 5.28 8.36
N VAL A 27 0.81 4.96 9.04
CA VAL A 27 -0.25 5.93 9.37
C VAL A 27 0.30 7.07 10.23
N GLY A 28 1.15 6.75 11.21
CA GLY A 28 1.77 7.74 12.09
C GLY A 28 2.78 8.63 11.38
N ASP A 29 3.57 8.08 10.46
CA ASP A 29 4.61 8.81 9.73
C ASP A 29 4.04 9.77 8.68
N HIS A 30 2.80 9.54 8.22
CA HIS A 30 2.17 10.27 7.10
C HIS A 30 0.85 10.98 7.46
N ASP A 31 0.58 11.19 8.76
CA ASP A 31 -0.62 11.85 9.27
C ASP A 31 -1.95 11.27 8.70
N GLY A 32 -2.03 9.95 8.66
CA GLY A 32 -3.16 9.22 8.08
C GLY A 32 -2.81 8.50 6.77
N ALA A 33 -3.64 7.53 6.41
CA ALA A 33 -3.48 6.78 5.18
C ALA A 33 -4.80 6.20 4.67
N LYS A 34 -4.86 6.04 3.34
CA LYS A 34 -5.87 5.25 2.62
C LYS A 34 -5.23 3.99 2.06
N ALA A 35 -6.01 2.93 1.87
CA ALA A 35 -5.57 1.67 1.27
C ALA A 35 -6.51 1.19 0.17
N VAL A 36 -5.95 0.61 -0.89
CA VAL A 36 -6.69 -0.25 -1.83
C VAL A 36 -6.23 -1.69 -1.63
N ILE A 37 -7.18 -2.61 -1.48
CA ILE A 37 -6.89 -4.05 -1.34
C ILE A 37 -7.18 -4.75 -2.67
N GLU A 38 -6.16 -5.38 -3.24
CA GLU A 38 -6.27 -6.05 -4.54
C GLU A 38 -5.96 -7.54 -4.42
N TYR A 39 -6.84 -8.37 -4.99
CA TYR A 39 -6.62 -9.80 -5.03
C TYR A 39 -5.56 -10.16 -6.08
N LEU A 40 -4.50 -10.84 -5.65
CA LEU A 40 -3.38 -11.25 -6.52
C LEU A 40 -3.50 -12.69 -7.03
N GLY A 41 -4.54 -13.44 -6.63
CA GLY A 41 -4.62 -14.88 -6.85
C GLY A 41 -3.95 -15.70 -5.75
N ARG A 42 -4.13 -17.02 -5.79
CA ARG A 42 -3.51 -18.00 -4.86
C ARG A 42 -3.67 -17.65 -3.37
N ARG A 43 -4.83 -17.11 -2.97
CA ARG A 43 -5.09 -16.65 -1.58
C ARG A 43 -4.10 -15.58 -1.09
N ARG A 44 -3.53 -14.76 -1.98
CA ARG A 44 -2.78 -13.57 -1.59
C ARG A 44 -3.48 -12.31 -2.04
N VAL A 45 -3.32 -11.27 -1.23
CA VAL A 45 -3.78 -9.92 -1.55
C VAL A 45 -2.64 -8.93 -1.38
N ARG A 46 -2.73 -7.85 -2.15
CA ARG A 46 -1.93 -6.64 -2.01
C ARG A 46 -2.72 -5.61 -1.23
N ILE A 47 -2.02 -4.85 -0.40
CA ILE A 47 -2.48 -3.65 0.28
C ILE A 47 -1.64 -2.51 -0.26
N ALA A 48 -2.22 -1.64 -1.07
CA ALA A 48 -1.54 -0.46 -1.58
C ALA A 48 -1.97 0.76 -0.76
N LEU A 49 -1.02 1.36 -0.04
CA LEU A 49 -1.22 2.50 0.85
C LEU A 49 -0.92 3.82 0.14
N THR A 50 -1.63 4.87 0.55
CA THR A 50 -1.36 6.26 0.21
C THR A 50 -1.56 7.11 1.46
N GLY A 51 -0.48 7.70 1.96
CA GLY A 51 -0.48 8.63 3.09
C GLY A 51 -1.12 9.96 2.72
N SER A 52 -1.52 10.74 3.72
CA SER A 52 -2.12 12.06 3.52
C SER A 52 -1.20 13.03 2.76
N ASP A 53 0.11 12.85 2.92
CA ASP A 53 1.21 13.58 2.27
C ASP A 53 1.54 13.10 0.84
N GLY A 54 0.85 12.05 0.37
CA GLY A 54 1.03 11.45 -0.95
C GLY A 54 2.11 10.38 -1.03
N VAL A 55 2.81 10.08 0.07
CA VAL A 55 3.72 8.92 0.11
C VAL A 55 2.89 7.64 -0.03
N CYS A 56 3.45 6.63 -0.67
CA CYS A 56 2.78 5.36 -0.90
C CYS A 56 3.65 4.21 -0.41
N ALA A 57 3.04 3.05 -0.18
CA ALA A 57 3.73 1.81 0.18
C ALA A 57 2.88 0.61 -0.22
N GLU A 58 3.48 -0.55 -0.42
CA GLU A 58 2.76 -1.80 -0.72
C GLU A 58 3.10 -2.87 0.31
N HIS A 59 2.09 -3.61 0.78
CA HIS A 59 2.25 -4.80 1.62
C HIS A 59 1.45 -5.98 1.06
N SER A 60 1.80 -7.20 1.45
CA SER A 60 1.04 -8.41 1.09
C SER A 60 0.46 -9.09 2.32
N ALA A 61 -0.69 -9.75 2.14
CA ALA A 61 -1.33 -10.53 3.18
C ALA A 61 -1.83 -11.88 2.63
N PRO A 62 -1.96 -12.93 3.49
CA PRO A 62 -2.43 -14.26 3.10
C PRO A 62 -3.95 -14.36 2.90
N GLY A 63 -4.66 -13.23 2.79
CA GLY A 63 -6.11 -13.19 2.58
C GLY A 63 -6.69 -11.77 2.69
N THR A 64 -7.84 -11.55 2.05
CA THR A 64 -8.57 -10.27 2.10
C THR A 64 -9.06 -9.94 3.51
N ASP A 65 -9.48 -10.97 4.25
CA ASP A 65 -9.90 -10.89 5.65
C ASP A 65 -8.77 -10.42 6.57
N VAL A 66 -7.57 -10.99 6.39
CA VAL A 66 -6.36 -10.59 7.13
C VAL A 66 -5.99 -9.15 6.79
N ALA A 67 -6.00 -8.77 5.51
CA ALA A 67 -5.72 -7.40 5.08
C ALA A 67 -6.72 -6.38 5.64
N ARG A 68 -8.02 -6.65 5.54
CA ARG A 68 -9.07 -5.76 6.08
C ARG A 68 -8.97 -5.61 7.59
N THR A 69 -8.74 -6.71 8.30
CA THR A 69 -8.55 -6.69 9.76
C THR A 69 -7.32 -5.88 10.14
N ALA A 70 -6.22 -6.01 9.39
CA ALA A 70 -5.01 -5.26 9.65
C ALA A 70 -5.20 -3.76 9.41
N CYS A 71 -5.83 -3.38 8.30
CA CYS A 71 -6.16 -1.98 8.00
C CYS A 71 -7.05 -1.37 9.07
N ALA A 72 -8.11 -2.08 9.49
CA ALA A 72 -9.02 -1.62 10.54
C ALA A 72 -8.31 -1.39 11.87
N LYS A 73 -7.42 -2.31 12.28
CA LYS A 73 -6.62 -2.17 13.51
C LYS A 73 -5.63 -1.01 13.45
N ALA A 74 -5.09 -0.73 12.27
CA ALA A 74 -4.14 0.36 12.05
C ALA A 74 -4.81 1.72 11.82
N GLY A 75 -6.14 1.79 11.75
CA GLY A 75 -6.86 3.04 11.44
C GLY A 75 -6.76 3.47 9.98
N VAL A 76 -6.44 2.55 9.06
CA VAL A 76 -6.33 2.82 7.63
C VAL A 76 -7.71 2.70 6.97
N VAL A 77 -8.11 3.74 6.23
CA VAL A 77 -9.35 3.73 5.46
C VAL A 77 -9.17 2.87 4.20
N VAL A 78 -10.01 1.83 4.05
CA VAL A 78 -9.97 0.97 2.86
C VAL A 78 -10.94 1.48 1.80
N GLU A 79 -10.39 1.88 0.66
CA GLU A 79 -11.13 2.26 -0.54
C GLU A 79 -11.49 1.01 -1.37
N ASN A 80 -12.66 1.04 -2.03
CA ASN A 80 -13.16 -0.10 -2.79
C ASN A 80 -12.43 -0.28 -4.13
N SER A 81 -11.90 0.80 -4.69
CA SER A 81 -11.23 0.85 -5.97
C SER A 81 -10.21 1.97 -5.98
N TRP A 82 -9.35 1.95 -7.00
CA TRP A 82 -8.50 3.08 -7.30
C TRP A 82 -9.34 4.26 -7.81
N GLU A 83 -9.67 5.18 -6.91
CA GLU A 83 -10.36 6.42 -7.25
C GLU A 83 -9.40 7.45 -7.85
N ARG A 84 -9.93 8.33 -8.70
CA ARG A 84 -9.16 9.38 -9.38
C ARG A 84 -8.41 10.28 -8.39
N GLU A 85 -9.04 10.60 -7.26
CA GLU A 85 -8.47 11.41 -6.20
C GLU A 85 -7.28 10.74 -5.51
N LEU A 86 -7.36 9.41 -5.31
CA LEU A 86 -6.27 8.63 -4.72
C LEU A 86 -5.05 8.60 -5.64
N PHE A 87 -5.26 8.44 -6.95
CA PHE A 87 -4.19 8.57 -7.94
C PHE A 87 -3.60 9.98 -7.98
N ALA A 88 -4.43 11.02 -7.87
CA ALA A 88 -3.98 12.40 -7.89
C ALA A 88 -3.17 12.78 -6.63
N GLN A 89 -3.47 12.16 -5.49
CA GLN A 89 -2.73 12.36 -4.24
C GLN A 89 -1.36 11.66 -4.26
N MET A 90 -1.23 10.56 -5.01
CA MET A 90 -0.03 9.74 -5.00
C MET A 90 1.18 10.50 -5.57
N ARG A 91 2.30 10.45 -4.84
CA ARG A 91 3.61 10.99 -5.26
C ARG A 91 4.61 9.84 -5.39
N PRO A 92 4.39 8.91 -6.33
CA PRO A 92 5.22 7.72 -6.44
C PRO A 92 6.63 8.08 -6.92
N SER A 93 7.66 7.37 -6.44
CA SER A 93 9.01 7.50 -7.00
C SER A 93 9.05 7.07 -8.46
N ASN A 94 10.16 7.38 -9.12
CA ASN A 94 10.42 6.93 -10.49
C ASN A 94 10.42 5.39 -10.62
N ASP A 95 10.86 4.67 -9.57
CA ASP A 95 10.83 3.20 -9.54
C ASP A 95 9.41 2.65 -9.34
N LEU A 96 8.61 3.30 -8.50
CA LEU A 96 7.21 2.94 -8.34
C LEU A 96 6.39 3.24 -9.60
N TRP A 97 6.67 4.34 -10.30
CA TRP A 97 6.09 4.62 -11.62
C TRP A 97 6.34 3.48 -12.61
N ARG A 98 7.54 2.91 -12.63
CA ARG A 98 7.89 1.77 -13.50
C ARG A 98 7.16 0.49 -13.10
N ALA A 99 6.95 0.25 -11.81
CA ALA A 99 6.19 -0.89 -11.32
C ALA A 99 4.68 -0.78 -11.61
N LEU A 100 4.11 0.42 -11.47
CA LEU A 100 2.72 0.73 -11.79
C LEU A 100 2.47 0.68 -13.31
N GLY A 101 3.32 1.29 -14.12
CA GLY A 101 3.17 1.36 -15.58
C GLY A 101 3.12 -0.01 -16.26
N ARG A 102 3.93 -0.98 -15.79
CA ARG A 102 3.83 -2.38 -16.26
C ARG A 102 2.47 -3.01 -15.96
N ARG A 103 1.79 -2.59 -14.89
CA ARG A 103 0.57 -3.22 -14.37
C ARG A 103 -0.71 -2.52 -14.84
N VAL A 104 -0.70 -1.20 -14.99
CA VAL A 104 -1.84 -0.42 -15.52
C VAL A 104 -2.10 -0.74 -16.99
N LEU A 105 -1.05 -1.04 -17.77
CA LEU A 105 -1.16 -1.47 -19.18
C LEU A 105 -1.47 -2.97 -19.36
N SER A 106 -1.65 -3.72 -18.27
CA SER A 106 -1.97 -5.17 -18.31
C SER A 106 -3.47 -5.46 -18.11
N ARG A 107 -4.34 -4.45 -18.22
CA ARG A 107 -5.80 -4.61 -18.23
C ARG A 107 -6.37 -4.41 -19.62
#